data_AF-A0A1V4APP0-F1
#
_entry.id   AF-A0A1V4APP0-F1
#
_cell.length_a   1.000
_cell.length_b   1.000
_cell.length_c   1.000
_cell.angle_alpha   90.00
_cell.angle_beta   90.00
_cell.angle_gamma   90.00
#
_symmetry.space_group_name_H-M   'P 1'
#
loop_
_entity.id
_entity.type
_entity.pdbx_description
1 polymer ?
#
loop_
_entity_poly.entity_id
_entity_poly.type
_entity_poly.pdbx_seq_one_letter_code
_entity_poly.pdbx_strand_id
1 'polypeptide(L)' 'MDSQFITDESENKTAVILSLKDYEELLEDIHDLTVIAERKNEPAINLGVKEISITPHNPTVYGEKQGGR' A
#
# COMPACT_ATOMS: atom_id res chain seq x y z
N MET A 1 7.89 -10.33 11.70
CA MET A 1 9.07 -9.47 11.58
C MET A 1 10.20 -10.03 12.42
N ASP A 2 11.13 -10.69 11.76
CA ASP A 2 12.41 -11.05 12.36
C ASP A 2 13.41 -9.95 12.02
N SER A 3 13.97 -9.29 13.04
CA SER A 3 14.85 -8.14 12.85
C SER A 3 16.19 -8.36 13.56
N GLN A 4 17.26 -7.89 12.92
CA GLN A 4 18.60 -7.86 13.49
C GLN A 4 18.97 -6.43 13.83
N PHE A 5 19.72 -6.22 14.90
CA PHE A 5 20.09 -4.87 15.35
C PHE A 5 21.60 -4.71 15.33
N ILE A 6 22.04 -3.52 14.92
CA ILE A 6 23.42 -3.06 15.08
C ILE A 6 23.46 -2.24 16.35
N THR A 7 24.42 -2.53 17.24
CA THR A 7 24.61 -1.82 18.51
C THR A 7 25.92 -1.05 18.52
N ASP A 8 25.96 0.04 19.30
CA ASP A 8 27.21 0.75 19.63
C ASP A 8 28.01 0.04 20.73
N GLU A 9 29.14 0.61 21.13
CA GLU A 9 30.02 0.08 22.19
C GLU A 9 29.36 0.06 23.58
N SER A 10 28.29 0.83 23.76
CA SER A 10 27.48 0.86 24.99
C SER A 10 26.23 -0.03 24.89
N GLU A 11 26.18 -0.93 23.90
CA GLU A 11 25.09 -1.85 23.61
C GLU A 11 23.76 -1.17 23.21
N ASN A 12 23.77 0.12 22.90
CA ASN A 12 22.57 0.80 22.42
C ASN A 12 22.32 0.42 20.96
N LYS A 13 21.08 0.08 20.62
CA LYS A 13 20.66 -0.20 19.24
C LYS A 13 20.68 1.09 18.43
N THR A 14 21.53 1.16 17.41
CA THR A 14 21.71 2.34 16.56
C THR A 14 21.13 2.15 15.16
N ALA A 15 21.01 0.90 14.69
CA ALA A 15 20.36 0.58 13.43
C ALA A 15 19.67 -0.78 13.47
N VAL A 16 18.79 -1.02 12.51
CA VAL A 16 18.06 -2.29 12.32
C VAL A 16 18.23 -2.76 10.88
N ILE A 17 18.41 -4.07 10.71
CA ILE A 17 18.42 -4.74 9.42
C ILE A 17 17.09 -5.48 9.30
N LEU A 18 16.34 -5.13 8.26
CA LEU A 18 15.07 -5.74 7.91
C LEU A 18 15.22 -6.50 6.59
N SER A 19 14.41 -7.54 6.42
CA SER A 19 14.19 -8.11 5.10
C SER A 19 13.58 -7.04 4.19
N LEU A 20 13.83 -7.09 2.88
CA LEU A 20 13.22 -6.13 1.96
C LEU A 20 11.69 -6.15 2.05
N LYS A 21 11.12 -7.35 2.15
CA LYS A 21 9.67 -7.54 2.33
C LYS A 21 9.16 -6.83 3.58
N ASP A 22 9.80 -7.02 4.73
CA ASP A 22 9.38 -6.42 6.00
C ASP A 22 9.51 -4.89 5.96
N TYR A 23 10.52 -4.37 5.25
CA TYR A 23 10.67 -2.92 5.03
C TYR A 23 9.55 -2.35 4.14
N GLU A 24 9.21 -3.03 3.05
CA GLU A 24 8.12 -2.64 2.16
C GLU A 24 6.76 -2.66 2.87
N GLU A 25 6.46 -3.72 3.63
CA GLU A 25 5.24 -3.82 4.45
C GLU A 25 5.16 -2.67 5.47
N LEU A 26 6.28 -2.30 6.11
CA LEU A 26 6.32 -1.17 7.05
C LEU A 26 6.02 0.18 6.37
N LEU A 27 6.49 0.37 5.13
CA LEU A 27 6.20 1.59 4.37
C LEU A 27 4.71 1.67 4.00
N GLU A 28 4.09 0.54 3.65
CA GLU A 28 2.65 0.47 3.39
C GLU A 28 1.85 0.82 4.65
N ASP A 29 2.19 0.26 5.81
CA ASP A 29 1.54 0.58 7.08
C ASP A 29 1.63 2.08 7.43
N ILE A 30 2.80 2.70 7.21
CA ILE A 30 2.98 4.15 7.42
C ILE A 30 2.13 4.96 6.43
N HIS A 31 2.03 4.53 5.19
CA HIS A 31 1.21 5.18 4.19
C HIS A 31 -0.27 5.16 4.60
N ASP A 32 -0.78 4.00 5.02
CA ASP A 32 -2.17 3.85 5.47
C ASP A 32 -2.46 4.74 6.69
N LEU A 33 -1.54 4.80 7.66
CA LEU A 33 -1.66 5.69 8.81
C LEU A 33 -1.68 7.16 8.41
N THR A 34 -0.91 7.54 7.39
CA THR A 34 -0.89 8.90 6.86
C THR A 34 -2.24 9.25 6.24
N VAL A 35 -2.79 8.36 5.42
CA VAL A 35 -4.13 8.54 4.82
C VAL A 35 -5.20 8.71 5.91
N ILE A 36 -5.14 7.93 6.99
CA ILE A 36 -6.05 8.08 8.13
C ILE A 36 -5.88 9.45 8.82
N ALA A 37 -4.64 9.90 9.01
CA ALA A 37 -4.34 11.16 9.67
C ALA A 37 -4.81 12.38 8.86
N GLU A 38 -4.62 12.37 7.54
CA GLU A 38 -5.11 13.41 6.63
C GLU A 38 -6.64 13.52 6.68
N ARG A 39 -7.32 12.37 6.76
CA ARG A 39 -8.77 12.28 6.78
C ARG A 39 -9.40 12.48 8.16
N LYS A 40 -8.59 12.68 9.22
CA LYS A 40 -9.06 12.74 10.61
C LYS A 40 -10.18 13.77 10.85
N ASN A 41 -10.17 14.88 10.13
CA ASN A 41 -11.16 15.96 10.28
C ASN A 41 -12.21 15.96 9.16
N GLU A 42 -12.18 14.99 8.26
CA GLU A 42 -13.20 14.87 7.22
C GLU A 42 -14.54 14.46 7.84
N PRO A 43 -15.66 15.05 7.40
CA PRO A 43 -16.97 14.60 7.82
C PRO A 43 -17.18 13.15 7.38
N ALA A 44 -17.62 12.30 8.30
CA ALA A 44 -17.96 10.92 7.99
C ALA A 44 -19.14 10.88 7.01
N ILE A 45 -18.99 10.14 5.92
CA ILE A 45 -20.11 9.84 5.02
C ILE A 45 -20.89 8.65 5.58
N ASN A 46 -22.21 8.79 5.70
CA ASN A 46 -23.06 7.66 6.04
C ASN A 46 -23.03 6.67 4.85
N LEU A 47 -22.80 5.38 5.14
CA LEU A 47 -22.99 4.27 4.21
C LEU A 47 -24.50 4.03 3.95
N GLY A 48 -25.22 5.07 3.56
CA GLY A 48 -26.49 4.92 2.86
C GLY A 48 -26.16 4.36 1.49
N VAL A 49 -26.92 3.38 1.02
CA VAL A 49 -26.73 2.74 -0.29
C VAL A 49 -26.67 3.82 -1.37
N LYS A 50 -25.46 4.27 -1.69
CA LYS A 50 -25.18 5.14 -2.81
C LYS A 50 -24.84 4.18 -3.92
N GLU A 51 -25.61 4.17 -4.98
CA GLU A 51 -25.28 3.49 -6.22
C GLU A 51 -23.92 4.04 -6.68
N ILE A 52 -22.84 3.37 -6.25
CA ILE A 52 -21.50 3.68 -6.74
C ILE A 52 -21.55 3.21 -8.18
N SER A 53 -21.67 4.15 -9.12
CA SER A 53 -21.53 3.89 -10.54
C SER A 53 -20.06 3.55 -10.81
N ILE A 54 -19.65 2.33 -10.48
CA ILE A 54 -18.34 1.80 -10.84
C ILE A 54 -18.39 1.64 -12.35
N THR A 55 -17.82 2.59 -13.09
CA THR A 55 -17.66 2.44 -14.53
C THR A 55 -16.64 1.33 -14.72
N PRO A 56 -16.99 0.18 -15.32
CA PRO A 56 -16.03 -0.88 -15.53
C PRO A 56 -14.91 -0.34 -16.41
N HIS A 57 -13.68 -0.33 -15.90
CA HIS A 57 -12.51 -0.11 -16.75
C HIS A 57 -12.39 -1.35 -17.63
N ASN A 58 -12.86 -1.25 -18.88
CA ASN A 58 -12.78 -2.33 -19.85
C ASN A 58 -11.30 -2.55 -20.20
N PRO A 59 -10.67 -3.69 -19.85
CA PRO A 59 -9.30 -3.94 -20.27
C PRO A 59 -9.27 -3.99 -21.80
N THR A 60 -8.41 -3.17 -22.39
CA THR A 60 -8.18 -3.07 -23.82
C THR A 60 -8.06 -4.46 -24.46
N VAL A 61 -8.88 -4.72 -25.48
CA VAL A 61 -8.87 -5.96 -26.26
C VAL A 61 -7.48 -6.15 -26.87
N TYR A 62 -6.74 -7.14 -26.37
CA TYR A 62 -5.51 -7.60 -27.01
C TYR A 62 -5.85 -8.34 -28.30
N GLY A 63 -5.76 -7.62 -29.42
CA GLY A 63 -5.37 -8.07 -30.76
C GLY A 63 -5.99 -9.35 -31.33
N GLU A 64 -7.06 -9.20 -32.11
CA GLU A 64 -7.31 -10.12 -33.22
C GLU A 64 -6.26 -9.88 -34.30
N LYS A 65 -5.21 -10.71 -34.33
CA LYS A 65 -4.43 -10.90 -35.56
C LYS A 65 -5.33 -11.65 -36.54
N GLN A 66 -5.93 -10.93 -37.47
CA GLN A 66 -6.59 -11.55 -38.62
C GLN A 66 -5.56 -12.40 -39.38
N GLY A 67 -5.84 -13.71 -39.42
CA GLY A 67 -5.10 -14.67 -40.22
C GLY A 67 -5.22 -14.30 -41.70
N GLY A 68 -4.07 -14.18 -42.35
CA GLY A 68 -3.97 -13.89 -43.78
C GLY A 68 -4.51 -15.03 -44.64
N ARG A 69 -5.04 -14.61 -45.80
CA ARG A 69 -4.83 -15.29 -47.07
C ARG A 69 -4.33 -14.25 -48.06
#